data_AF-A0AAV5HYA5-F1
#
_entry.id   AF-A0AAV5HYA5-F1
#
_cell.length_a   1.000
_cell.length_b   1.000
_cell.length_c   1.000
_cell.angle_alpha   90.00
_cell.angle_beta   90.00
_cell.angle_gamma   90.00
#
_symmetry.space_group_name_H-M   'P 1'
#
loop_
_entity.id
_entity.type
_entity.pdbx_description
1 polymer ?
#
loop_
_entity_poly.entity_id
_entity_poly.type
_entity_poly.pdbx_seq_one_letter_code
_entity_poly.pdbx_strand_id
1 'polypeptide(L)'
;MGRLPFILLCFVFLFLGTCFCSYLEDQERDKISSLPGQPKNVQFNQFSGYVTVNKKAGRALFYWLIESPASRAAESRPLVLWLNGGPGCSSVAYGAAEEIGPFHIRPDGETLYLNPY
;
A
#
# COMPACT_ATOMS: atom_id res chain seq x y z
N MET A 1 16.26 -44.94 5.82
CA MET A 1 16.85 -43.71 5.24
C MET A 1 15.81 -42.66 4.76
N GLY A 2 14.50 -42.80 5.02
CA GLY A 2 13.48 -41.87 4.50
C GLY A 2 12.86 -40.85 5.47
N ARG A 3 13.18 -40.88 6.78
CA ARG A 3 12.53 -40.00 7.78
C ARG A 3 13.12 -38.59 7.86
N LEU A 4 14.43 -38.46 7.62
CA LEU A 4 15.15 -37.19 7.66
C LEU A 4 14.68 -36.18 6.58
N PRO A 5 14.48 -36.56 5.30
CA PRO A 5 14.01 -35.63 4.28
C PRO A 5 12.55 -35.20 4.50
N PHE A 6 11.70 -36.06 5.05
CA PHE A 6 10.31 -35.72 5.36
C PHE A 6 10.21 -34.70 6.50
N ILE A 7 11.00 -34.88 7.57
CA ILE A 7 11.07 -33.93 8.68
C ILE A 7 11.61 -32.58 8.21
N LEU A 8 12.66 -32.58 7.38
CA LEU A 8 13.22 -31.35 6.80
C LEU A 8 12.20 -30.61 5.93
N LEU A 9 11.43 -31.35 5.13
CA LEU A 9 10.35 -30.80 4.30
C LEU A 9 9.25 -30.16 5.17
N CYS A 10 8.83 -30.81 6.25
CA CYS A 10 7.85 -30.24 7.19
C CYS A 10 8.36 -28.95 7.84
N PHE A 11 9.63 -28.91 8.26
CA PHE A 11 10.22 -27.68 8.82
C PHE A 11 10.29 -26.55 7.78
N VAL A 12 10.62 -26.85 6.52
CA VAL A 12 10.61 -25.87 5.44
C VAL A 12 9.20 -25.30 5.22
N PHE A 13 8.16 -26.14 5.19
CA PHE A 13 6.77 -25.68 5.08
C PHE A 13 6.33 -24.83 6.30
N LEU A 14 6.74 -25.17 7.52
CA LEU A 14 6.46 -24.37 8.73
C LEU A 14 7.15 -23.00 8.70
N PHE A 15 8.41 -22.93 8.29
CA PHE A 15 9.15 -21.67 8.16
C PHE A 15 8.61 -20.78 7.04
N LEU A 16 8.26 -21.35 5.88
CA LEU A 16 7.64 -20.60 4.78
C LEU A 16 6.24 -20.10 5.16
N GLY A 17 5.43 -20.93 5.83
CA GLY A 17 4.07 -20.56 6.25
C GLY A 17 4.04 -19.41 7.27
N THR A 18 4.94 -19.42 8.26
CA THR A 18 5.01 -18.36 9.29
C THR A 18 5.43 -17.01 8.71
N CYS A 19 6.41 -17.00 7.81
CA CYS A 19 6.87 -15.77 7.14
C CYS A 19 5.79 -15.16 6.22
N PHE A 20 5.04 -16.00 5.51
CA PHE A 20 3.96 -15.56 4.63
C PHE A 20 2.76 -15.01 5.41
N CYS A 21 2.42 -15.64 6.54
CA CYS A 21 1.33 -15.21 7.43
C CYS A 21 1.55 -13.80 7.97
N SER A 22 2.77 -13.48 8.44
CA SER A 22 3.06 -12.14 8.97
C SER A 22 2.93 -11.03 7.93
N TYR A 23 3.28 -11.30 6.67
CA TYR A 23 3.19 -10.29 5.62
C TYR A 23 1.74 -9.94 5.28
N LEU A 24 0.86 -10.94 5.21
CA LEU A 24 -0.57 -10.72 4.96
C LEU A 24 -1.23 -9.95 6.10
N GLU A 25 -0.86 -10.25 7.35
CA GLU A 25 -1.35 -9.50 8.51
C GLU A 25 -0.90 -8.03 8.46
N ASP A 26 0.34 -7.75 8.07
CA ASP A 26 0.84 -6.38 7.93
C ASP A 26 0.06 -5.60 6.86
N GLN A 27 -0.19 -6.23 5.70
CA GLN A 27 -1.00 -5.62 4.64
C GLN A 27 -2.43 -5.32 5.08
N GLU A 28 -3.09 -6.25 5.76
CA GLU A 28 -4.46 -6.03 6.22
C GLU A 28 -4.55 -4.95 7.31
N ARG A 29 -3.52 -4.78 8.14
CA ARG A 29 -3.46 -3.68 9.11
C ARG A 29 -3.30 -2.31 8.47
N ASP A 30 -2.57 -2.24 7.35
CA ASP A 30 -2.35 -0.99 6.62
C ASP A 30 -3.56 -0.61 5.74
N LYS A 31 -4.55 -1.50 5.59
CA LYS A 31 -5.72 -1.29 4.73
C LYS A 31 -6.60 -0.15 5.23
N ILE A 32 -6.87 0.81 4.36
CA ILE A 32 -7.79 1.93 4.63
C ILE A 32 -9.22 1.45 4.36
N SER A 33 -9.96 1.18 5.43
CA SER A 33 -11.36 0.75 5.35
C SER A 33 -12.33 1.90 5.04
N SER A 34 -12.00 3.11 5.50
CA SER A 34 -12.74 4.34 5.22
C SER A 34 -11.82 5.55 5.29
N LEU A 35 -11.91 6.44 4.31
CA LEU A 35 -11.21 7.73 4.32
C LEU A 35 -12.23 8.87 4.53
N PRO A 36 -12.04 9.76 5.53
CA PRO A 36 -12.93 10.91 5.73
C PRO A 36 -13.04 11.78 4.47
N GLY A 37 -14.23 12.28 4.19
CA GLY A 37 -14.49 13.13 3.02
C GLY A 37 -14.55 12.39 1.67
N GLN A 38 -14.22 11.10 1.63
CA GLN A 38 -14.19 10.29 0.42
C GLN A 38 -15.59 10.08 -0.19
N PRO A 39 -15.74 10.17 -1.53
CA PRO A 39 -16.97 9.77 -2.21
C PRO A 39 -17.32 8.30 -1.93
N LYS A 40 -18.62 8.01 -1.83
CA LYS A 40 -19.11 6.63 -1.71
C LYS A 40 -18.80 5.82 -2.99
N ASN A 41 -18.66 4.50 -2.84
CA ASN A 41 -18.56 3.52 -3.93
C ASN A 41 -17.28 3.58 -4.79
N VAL A 42 -16.13 3.94 -4.21
CA VAL A 42 -14.85 3.76 -4.91
C VAL A 42 -14.57 2.26 -5.15
N GLN A 43 -14.01 1.94 -6.31
CA GLN A 43 -13.84 0.55 -6.78
C GLN A 43 -12.38 0.09 -6.72
N PHE A 44 -11.64 0.58 -5.74
CA PHE A 44 -10.23 0.25 -5.53
C PHE A 44 -9.88 0.23 -4.03
N ASN A 45 -8.93 -0.63 -3.66
CA ASN A 45 -8.39 -0.66 -2.31
C ASN A 45 -7.31 0.40 -2.14
N GLN A 46 -7.08 0.79 -0.89
CA GLN A 46 -6.03 1.70 -0.50
C GLN A 46 -5.37 1.19 0.77
N PHE A 47 -4.08 1.45 0.89
CA PHE A 47 -3.27 1.04 2.02
C PHE A 47 -2.36 2.20 2.42
N SER A 48 -2.17 2.42 3.71
CA SER A 48 -1.22 3.41 4.21
C SER A 48 -0.51 2.87 5.44
N GLY A 49 0.80 3.08 5.49
CA GLY A 49 1.63 2.59 6.58
C GLY A 49 3.06 3.10 6.49
N TYR A 50 3.97 2.40 7.16
CA TYR A 50 5.38 2.78 7.23
C TYR A 50 6.30 1.62 6.85
N VAL A 51 7.25 1.89 5.95
CA VAL A 51 8.33 0.96 5.62
C VAL A 51 9.60 1.38 6.35
N THR A 52 10.10 0.51 7.23
CA THR A 52 11.35 0.79 7.97
C THR A 52 12.55 0.67 7.02
N VAL A 53 13.24 1.79 6.78
CA VAL A 53 14.40 1.87 5.86
C VAL A 53 15.74 1.89 6.58
N ASN A 54 15.76 2.23 7.87
CA ASN A 54 16.95 2.11 8.71
C ASN A 54 16.57 1.87 10.17
N LYS A 55 16.64 0.61 10.60
CA LYS A 55 16.32 0.21 11.98
C LYS A 55 17.23 0.86 13.02
N LYS A 56 18.54 0.96 12.76
CA LYS A 56 19.52 1.53 13.71
C LYS A 56 19.30 3.02 13.95
N ALA A 57 18.90 3.74 12.92
CA ALA A 57 18.59 5.17 13.00
C ALA A 57 17.11 5.45 13.31
N GLY A 58 16.27 4.42 13.53
CA GLY A 58 14.84 4.57 13.75
C GLY A 58 14.07 5.21 12.58
N ARG A 59 14.55 5.06 11.33
CA ARG A 59 13.97 5.72 10.16
C ARG A 59 12.99 4.81 9.42
N ALA A 60 11.78 5.32 9.21
CA ALA A 60 10.76 4.73 8.36
C ALA A 60 10.20 5.77 7.37
N LEU A 61 9.74 5.30 6.21
CA LEU A 61 9.08 6.12 5.20
C LEU A 61 7.58 5.81 5.21
N PHE A 62 6.77 6.86 5.26
CA PHE A 62 5.33 6.75 5.08
C PHE A 62 4.99 6.45 3.62
N TYR A 63 3.99 5.61 3.38
CA TYR A 63 3.44 5.36 2.06
C TYR A 63 1.91 5.44 2.07
N TRP A 64 1.34 5.81 0.93
CA TRP A 64 -0.08 5.62 0.61
C TRP A 64 -0.17 4.97 -0.77
N LEU A 65 -0.54 3.69 -0.78
CA LEU A 65 -0.74 2.89 -1.98
C LEU A 65 -2.22 2.92 -2.35
N ILE A 66 -2.50 3.24 -3.61
CA ILE A 66 -3.82 3.11 -4.21
C ILE A 66 -3.72 2.03 -5.28
N GLU A 67 -4.55 1.00 -5.18
CA GLU A 67 -4.60 -0.05 -6.20
C GLU A 67 -5.35 0.44 -7.43
N SER A 68 -5.01 -0.10 -8.61
CA SER A 68 -5.87 0.05 -9.78
C SER A 68 -7.21 -0.66 -9.53
N PRO A 69 -8.34 -0.14 -10.06
CA PRO A 69 -9.64 -0.79 -9.95
C PRO A 69 -9.60 -2.24 -10.41
N ALA A 70 -10.31 -3.12 -9.68
CA ALA A 70 -10.38 -4.54 -9.97
C ALA A 70 -11.07 -4.87 -11.31
N SER A 71 -11.78 -3.90 -11.90
CA SER A 71 -12.38 -4.01 -13.23
C SER A 71 -11.36 -4.02 -14.37
N ARG A 72 -10.10 -3.63 -14.13
CA ARG A 72 -9.04 -3.66 -15.15
C ARG A 72 -8.29 -5.00 -15.14
N ALA A 73 -7.93 -5.49 -16.33
CA ALA A 73 -7.15 -6.71 -16.50
C ALA A 73 -5.82 -6.64 -15.74
N ALA A 74 -5.38 -7.74 -15.13
CA ALA A 74 -4.21 -7.76 -14.25
C ALA A 74 -2.93 -7.31 -14.95
N GLU A 75 -2.76 -7.68 -16.22
CA GLU A 75 -1.63 -7.33 -17.08
C GLU A 75 -1.54 -5.82 -17.34
N SER A 76 -2.65 -5.09 -17.15
CA SER A 76 -2.75 -3.64 -17.33
C SER A 76 -2.59 -2.84 -16.03
N ARG A 77 -2.24 -3.50 -14.91
CA ARG A 77 -2.12 -2.90 -13.57
C ARG A 77 -0.67 -2.96 -13.05
N PRO A 78 0.30 -2.23 -13.66
CA PRO A 78 1.67 -2.21 -13.16
C PRO A 78 1.76 -1.50 -11.80
N LEU A 79 2.77 -1.85 -11.01
CA LEU A 79 3.14 -1.08 -9.83
C LEU A 79 3.95 0.15 -10.24
N VAL A 80 3.50 1.33 -9.84
CA VAL A 80 4.18 2.60 -10.09
C VAL A 80 4.53 3.25 -8.76
N LEU A 81 5.80 3.66 -8.62
CA LEU A 81 6.27 4.45 -7.48
C LEU A 81 6.36 5.92 -7.91
N TRP A 82 5.67 6.79 -7.17
CA TRP A 82 5.69 8.24 -7.40
C TRP A 82 6.43 8.97 -6.27
N LEU A 83 7.39 9.82 -6.64
CA LEU A 83 8.20 10.58 -5.70
C LEU A 83 8.24 12.06 -6.12
N ASN A 84 7.70 12.95 -5.29
CA ASN A 84 7.88 14.38 -5.48
C ASN A 84 9.28 14.80 -5.01
N GLY A 85 9.79 15.88 -5.62
CA GLY A 85 11.14 16.40 -5.41
C GLY A 85 11.24 17.48 -4.34
N GLY A 86 11.85 18.61 -4.69
CA GLY A 86 12.14 19.71 -3.77
C GLY A 86 13.64 19.94 -3.64
N PRO A 87 14.26 19.62 -2.48
CA PRO A 87 13.99 18.45 -1.61
C PRO A 87 13.01 18.69 -0.45
N GLY A 88 12.34 17.63 0.01
CA GLY A 88 11.53 17.62 1.23
C GLY A 88 10.02 17.80 1.00
N CYS A 89 9.59 17.98 -0.25
CA CYS A 89 8.17 18.04 -0.58
C CYS A 89 7.53 16.64 -0.44
N SER A 90 6.29 16.59 0.04
CA SER A 90 5.57 15.34 0.25
C SER A 90 4.98 14.82 -1.06
N SER A 91 5.21 13.55 -1.37
CA SER A 91 4.54 12.86 -2.48
C SER A 91 3.04 12.73 -2.30
N VAL A 92 2.57 12.75 -1.05
CA VAL A 92 1.15 12.65 -0.73
C VAL A 92 0.48 14.01 -0.89
N ALA A 93 1.11 15.07 -0.37
CA ALA A 93 0.53 16.41 -0.41
C ALA A 93 0.46 16.95 -1.85
N TYR A 94 1.53 16.79 -2.63
CA TYR A 94 1.55 17.29 -4.01
C TYR A 94 1.12 16.20 -5.00
N GLY A 95 1.88 15.10 -5.08
CA GLY A 95 1.64 14.02 -6.06
C GLY A 95 0.23 13.43 -5.98
N ALA A 96 -0.17 12.94 -4.80
CA ALA A 96 -1.47 12.32 -4.66
C ALA A 96 -2.62 13.35 -4.61
N ALA A 97 -2.51 14.41 -3.81
CA ALA A 97 -3.66 15.29 -3.58
C ALA A 97 -3.83 16.43 -4.61
N GLU A 98 -2.78 16.81 -5.35
CA GLU A 98 -2.81 17.95 -6.29
C GLU A 98 -2.50 17.56 -7.74
N GLU A 99 -1.75 16.48 -7.98
CA GLU A 99 -1.31 16.10 -9.32
C GLU A 99 -2.10 14.91 -9.89
N ILE A 100 -1.73 13.68 -9.52
CA ILE A 100 -2.13 12.44 -10.24
C ILE A 100 -2.93 11.46 -9.39
N GLY A 101 -3.16 11.73 -8.11
CA GLY A 101 -3.88 10.80 -7.26
C GLY A 101 -5.37 10.71 -7.60
N PRO A 102 -6.06 9.71 -7.05
CA PRO A 102 -7.47 9.45 -7.35
C PRO A 102 -8.41 10.49 -6.73
N PHE A 103 -7.94 11.28 -5.76
CA PHE A 103 -8.74 12.26 -5.05
C PHE A 103 -8.04 13.61 -5.00
N HIS A 104 -8.83 14.65 -5.25
CA HIS A 104 -8.45 16.02 -4.94
C HIS A 104 -9.28 16.55 -3.76
N ILE A 105 -8.69 17.50 -3.04
CA ILE A 105 -9.28 18.12 -1.85
C ILE A 105 -10.16 19.30 -2.31
N ARG A 106 -11.39 19.38 -1.81
CA ARG A 106 -12.27 20.53 -2.06
C ARG A 106 -11.80 21.76 -1.28
N PRO A 107 -12.24 22.98 -1.67
CA PRO A 107 -11.90 24.21 -0.94
C PRO A 107 -12.32 24.25 0.53
N ASP A 108 -13.24 23.36 0.94
CA ASP A 108 -13.62 23.21 2.35
C ASP A 108 -12.52 22.56 3.21
N GLY A 109 -11.50 21.96 2.60
CA GLY A 109 -10.41 21.27 3.28
C GLY A 109 -10.82 19.95 3.95
N GLU A 110 -12.06 19.50 3.73
CA GLU A 110 -12.65 18.36 4.43
C GLU A 110 -13.13 17.27 3.47
N THR A 111 -13.66 17.66 2.31
CA THR A 111 -14.26 16.71 1.36
C THR A 111 -13.37 16.45 0.16
N LEU A 112 -13.47 15.24 -0.37
CA LEU A 112 -12.69 14.77 -1.51
C LEU A 112 -13.60 14.59 -2.73
N TYR A 113 -13.03 14.75 -3.92
CA TYR A 113 -13.68 14.39 -5.17
C TYR A 113 -12.74 13.56 -6.05
N LEU A 114 -13.32 12.66 -6.85
CA LEU A 114 -12.55 11.81 -7.75
C LEU A 114 -11.88 12.64 -8.85
N ASN A 115 -10.60 12.38 -9.08
CA ASN A 115 -9.88 12.81 -10.27
C ASN A 115 -10.36 11.97 -11.48
N PRO A 116 -10.87 12.59 -12.57
CA PRO A 116 -11.39 11.85 -13.72
C PRO A 116 -10.31 11.37 -14.70
N TYR A 117 -9.05 11.72 -14.49
CA TYR A 117 -7.89 11.39 -15.33
C TYR A 117 -7.07 10.24 -14.73
#